data_AF-A0A846YJF1-F1
#
_entry.id   AF-A0A846YJF1-F1
#
_cell.length_a   1.000
_cell.length_b   1.000
_cell.length_c   1.000
_cell.angle_alpha   90.00
_cell.angle_beta   90.00
_cell.angle_gamma   90.00
#
_symmetry.space_group_name_H-M   'P 1'
#
loop_
_entity.id
_entity.type
_entity.pdbx_description
1 polymer ?
#
loop_
_entity_poly.entity_id
_entity_poly.type
_entity_poly.pdbx_seq_one_letter_code
_entity_poly.pdbx_strand_id
1 'polypeptide(L)'
;MAQGREHIVATVDEIPPGSSKVVPIGRHGVGVYNVNGIFYAIANYCPHEGGPLCAGRARGRTVVDESVPGDSVMVRDNEFIYCPWHQWGFELATGTTAVKPEWSIRTYPVRVVGGDVLVTA
;
A
#
# COMPACT_ATOMS: atom_id res chain seq x y z
N MET A 1 -10.79 -16.96 -6.32
CA MET A 1 -9.59 -16.22 -6.76
C MET A 1 -9.99 -15.45 -8.00
N ALA A 2 -10.05 -14.12 -7.95
CA ALA A 2 -10.53 -13.33 -9.08
C ALA A 2 -9.55 -13.47 -10.26
N GLN A 3 -10.07 -13.82 -11.44
CA GLN A 3 -9.33 -13.90 -12.70
C GLN A 3 -8.99 -12.48 -13.18
N GLY A 4 -7.96 -11.88 -12.60
CA GLY A 4 -7.38 -10.62 -13.08
C GLY A 4 -6.35 -10.89 -14.18
N ARG A 5 -6.12 -9.92 -15.06
CA ARG A 5 -5.03 -10.00 -16.06
C ARG A 5 -3.71 -9.64 -15.37
N GLU A 6 -2.62 -10.25 -15.78
CA GLU A 6 -1.29 -9.84 -15.33
C GLU A 6 -0.80 -8.62 -16.13
N HIS A 7 -0.23 -7.66 -15.42
CA HIS A 7 0.35 -6.45 -15.97
C HIS A 7 1.81 -6.35 -15.52
N ILE A 8 2.74 -6.25 -16.47
CA ILE A 8 4.10 -5.78 -16.16
C ILE A 8 4.01 -4.27 -15.94
N VAL A 9 4.39 -3.81 -14.75
CA VAL A 9 4.16 -2.42 -14.31
C VAL A 9 5.45 -1.62 -14.13
N ALA A 10 6.55 -2.31 -13.88
CA ALA A 10 7.88 -1.77 -13.65
C ALA A 10 8.89 -2.92 -13.62
N THR A 11 10.17 -2.59 -13.69
CA THR A 11 11.26 -3.42 -13.19
C THR A 11 11.47 -3.19 -11.69
N VAL A 12 12.18 -4.10 -11.02
CA VAL A 12 12.56 -3.94 -9.60
C VAL A 12 13.43 -2.69 -9.36
N ASP A 13 14.20 -2.26 -10.36
CA ASP A 13 15.08 -1.08 -10.28
C ASP A 13 14.31 0.24 -10.41
N GLU A 14 13.16 0.23 -11.08
CA GLU A 14 12.25 1.37 -11.14
C GLU A 14 11.51 1.61 -9.82
N ILE A 15 11.43 0.59 -8.95
CA ILE A 15 10.79 0.66 -7.63
C ILE A 15 11.75 0.03 -6.60
N PRO A 16 12.88 0.68 -6.28
CA PRO A 16 13.82 0.18 -5.28
C PRO A 16 13.17 0.08 -3.88
N PRO A 17 13.75 -0.67 -2.93
CA PRO A 17 13.25 -0.76 -1.56
C PRO A 17 13.05 0.62 -0.92
N GLY A 18 11.89 0.82 -0.30
CA GLY A 18 11.45 2.08 0.31
C GLY A 18 10.75 3.05 -0.65
N SER A 19 10.59 2.69 -1.92
CA SER A 19 9.92 3.52 -2.92
C SER A 19 8.59 2.92 -3.40
N SER A 20 7.85 3.71 -4.18
CA SER A 20 6.58 3.30 -4.77
C SER A 20 6.34 3.98 -6.12
N LYS A 21 5.43 3.40 -6.90
CA LYS A 21 4.99 3.92 -8.20
C LYS A 21 3.48 3.73 -8.34
N VAL A 22 2.79 4.73 -8.87
CA VAL A 22 1.37 4.60 -9.26
C VAL A 22 1.31 4.23 -10.73
N VAL A 23 0.60 3.16 -11.06
CA VAL A 23 0.42 2.66 -12.42
C VAL A 23 -1.03 2.80 -12.90
N PRO A 24 -1.26 3.13 -14.19
CA PRO A 24 -2.59 3.43 -14.73
C PRO A 24 -3.38 2.15 -15.05
N ILE A 25 -3.69 1.34 -14.01
CA ILE A 25 -4.54 0.16 -14.11
C ILE A 25 -5.93 0.48 -13.56
N GLY A 26 -6.97 0.28 -14.38
CA GLY A 26 -8.35 0.60 -14.01
C GLY A 26 -8.61 2.11 -13.90
N ARG A 27 -9.74 2.48 -13.29
CA ARG A 27 -10.22 3.87 -13.23
C ARG A 27 -9.35 4.79 -12.35
N HIS A 28 -8.90 4.29 -11.21
CA HIS A 28 -8.21 5.10 -10.19
C HIS A 28 -6.70 4.87 -10.16
N GLY A 29 -6.21 3.86 -10.88
CA GLY A 29 -4.82 3.41 -10.81
C GLY A 29 -4.55 2.47 -9.63
N VAL A 30 -3.34 1.92 -9.62
CA VAL A 30 -2.83 1.01 -8.58
C VAL A 30 -1.51 1.55 -8.07
N GLY A 31 -1.35 1.67 -6.76
CA GLY A 31 -0.05 1.97 -6.15
C GLY A 31 0.71 0.68 -5.90
N VAL A 32 1.96 0.62 -6.35
CA VAL A 32 2.90 -0.48 -6.18
C VAL A 32 4.01 -0.01 -5.26
N TYR A 33 4.22 -0.71 -4.15
CA TYR A 33 5.12 -0.34 -3.07
C TYR A 33 6.16 -1.44 -2.89
N ASN A 34 7.43 -1.06 -2.73
CA ASN A 34 8.49 -1.99 -2.34
C ASN A 34 8.90 -1.68 -0.90
N VAL A 35 8.48 -2.52 0.05
CA VAL A 35 8.84 -2.38 1.46
C VAL A 35 9.87 -3.45 1.78
N ASN A 36 11.11 -3.04 2.00
CA ASN A 36 12.22 -3.94 2.35
C ASN A 36 12.40 -5.13 1.38
N GLY A 37 12.15 -4.94 0.09
CA GLY A 37 12.23 -5.97 -0.94
C GLY A 37 10.93 -6.75 -1.17
N ILE A 38 9.90 -6.52 -0.35
CA ILE A 38 8.58 -7.15 -0.50
C ILE A 38 7.65 -6.17 -1.23
N PHE A 39 7.07 -6.64 -2.33
CA PHE A 39 6.18 -5.84 -3.15
C PHE A 39 4.71 -5.99 -2.74
N TYR A 40 4.02 -4.86 -2.65
CA TYR A 40 2.58 -4.76 -2.39
C TYR A 40 1.91 -3.91 -3.45
N ALA A 41 0.66 -4.22 -3.78
CA ALA A 41 -0.14 -3.42 -4.69
C ALA A 41 -1.53 -3.18 -4.13
N ILE A 42 -1.98 -1.91 -4.17
CA ILE A 42 -3.26 -1.46 -3.62
C ILE A 42 -3.99 -0.52 -4.58
N ALA A 43 -5.32 -0.45 -4.46
CA ALA A 43 -6.10 0.51 -5.22
C ALA A 43 -5.74 1.96 -4.82
N ASN A 44 -5.56 2.84 -5.80
CA ASN A 44 -5.35 4.28 -5.57
C ASN A 44 -6.68 5.02 -5.34
N TYR A 45 -7.48 4.52 -4.40
CA TYR A 45 -8.79 5.08 -4.07
C TYR A 45 -9.07 4.88 -2.58
N CYS A 46 -9.30 5.97 -1.86
CA CYS A 46 -9.71 5.92 -0.46
C CYS A 46 -11.23 5.73 -0.37
N PRO A 47 -11.73 4.66 0.28
CA PRO A 47 -13.16 4.37 0.36
C PRO A 47 -13.93 5.34 1.27
N HIS A 48 -13.25 6.27 1.94
CA HIS A 48 -13.89 7.32 2.72
C HIS A 48 -14.65 8.30 1.82
N GLU A 49 -13.91 9.11 1.05
CA GLU A 49 -14.47 10.16 0.18
C GLU A 49 -13.86 10.14 -1.24
N GLY A 50 -13.16 9.07 -1.59
CA GLY A 50 -12.59 8.86 -2.93
C GLY A 50 -11.24 9.53 -3.20
N GLY A 51 -10.52 9.92 -2.14
CA GLY A 51 -9.22 10.57 -2.27
C GLY A 51 -8.15 9.69 -2.96
N PRO A 52 -7.12 10.33 -3.57
CA PRO A 52 -6.02 9.65 -4.25
C PRO A 52 -5.09 9.00 -3.22
N LEU A 53 -5.46 7.82 -2.73
CA LEU A 53 -4.83 7.17 -1.58
C LEU A 53 -3.31 7.05 -1.71
N CYS A 54 -2.81 6.73 -2.91
CA CYS A 54 -1.39 6.51 -3.17
C CYS A 54 -0.58 7.80 -3.37
N ALA A 55 -1.22 8.97 -3.33
CA ALA A 55 -0.53 10.24 -3.12
C ALA A 55 -0.22 10.50 -1.63
N GLY A 56 -0.73 9.64 -0.74
CA GLY A 56 -0.39 9.62 0.67
C GLY A 56 1.04 9.14 0.93
N ARG A 57 1.49 9.30 2.18
CA ARG A 57 2.82 8.82 2.61
C ARG A 57 2.70 7.42 3.21
N ALA A 58 3.52 6.49 2.71
CA ALA A 58 3.78 5.23 3.38
C ALA A 58 4.60 5.50 4.66
N ARG A 59 4.20 4.91 5.78
CA ARG A 59 4.90 5.00 7.07
C ARG A 59 4.53 3.84 7.99
N GLY A 60 5.22 3.73 9.13
CA GLY A 60 4.84 2.82 10.20
C GLY A 60 3.52 3.17 10.88
N ARG A 61 3.03 2.22 11.68
CA ARG A 61 1.86 2.38 12.53
C ARG A 61 2.29 2.77 13.95
N THR A 62 1.65 3.77 14.54
CA THR A 62 1.80 4.07 15.96
C THR A 62 1.09 3.02 16.81
N VAL A 63 1.79 2.46 17.78
CA VAL A 63 1.24 1.58 18.82
C VAL A 63 1.59 2.15 20.20
N VAL A 64 0.79 1.79 21.20
CA VAL A 64 1.05 2.19 22.58
C VAL A 64 2.11 1.26 23.18
N ASP A 65 3.11 1.86 23.82
CA ASP A 65 4.16 1.16 24.57
C ASP A 65 4.49 1.98 25.82
N GLU A 66 3.95 1.58 26.96
CA GLU A 66 4.09 2.25 28.26
C GLU A 66 5.54 2.24 28.81
N SER A 67 6.47 1.54 28.14
CA SER A 67 7.88 1.50 28.54
C SER A 67 8.72 2.67 27.99
N VAL A 68 8.19 3.46 27.05
CA VAL A 68 8.90 4.60 26.44
C VAL A 68 8.27 5.95 26.83
N PRO A 69 9.05 7.04 26.91
CA PRO A 69 8.50 8.37 27.14
C PRO A 69 7.44 8.75 26.09
N GLY A 70 6.24 9.12 26.54
CA GLY A 70 5.11 9.48 25.67
C GLY A 70 4.31 8.29 25.16
N ASP A 71 4.54 7.10 25.72
CA ASP A 71 3.76 5.87 25.57
C ASP A 71 3.48 5.44 24.12
N SER A 72 4.30 5.87 23.16
CA SER A 72 4.04 5.64 21.74
C SER A 72 5.30 5.38 20.93
N VAL A 73 5.24 4.31 20.12
CA VAL A 73 6.30 3.94 19.19
C VAL A 73 5.73 3.70 17.81
N MET A 74 6.49 4.06 16.77
CA MET A 74 6.17 3.66 15.40
C MET A 74 6.79 2.29 15.13
N VAL A 75 5.96 1.36 14.68
CA VAL A 75 6.38 0.00 14.29
C VAL A 75 6.04 -0.27 12.83
N ARG A 76 6.64 -1.31 12.25
CA ARG A 76 6.31 -1.82 10.91
C ARG A 76 6.46 -0.74 9.83
N ASP A 77 7.67 -0.18 9.74
CA ASP A 77 7.93 0.98 8.89
C ASP A 77 7.54 0.76 7.42
N ASN A 78 6.93 1.78 6.82
CA ASN A 78 6.37 1.80 5.46
C ASN A 78 5.29 0.75 5.14
N GLU A 79 4.82 -0.05 6.09
CA GLU A 79 3.80 -1.08 5.83
C GLU A 79 2.36 -0.54 5.77
N PHE A 80 2.16 0.77 6.03
CA PHE A 80 0.85 1.42 6.02
C PHE A 80 0.84 2.67 5.15
N ILE A 81 -0.22 2.85 4.36
CA ILE A 81 -0.49 4.07 3.59
C ILE A 81 -1.54 4.91 4.28
N TYR A 82 -1.38 6.23 4.28
CA TYR A 82 -2.32 7.16 4.90
C TYR A 82 -2.89 8.11 3.87
N CYS A 83 -4.21 8.13 3.72
CA CYS A 83 -4.90 8.99 2.76
C CYS A 83 -4.54 10.47 3.01
N PRO A 84 -4.13 11.23 1.98
CA PRO A 84 -3.70 12.61 2.17
C PRO A 84 -4.82 13.55 2.63
N TRP A 85 -6.09 13.19 2.44
CA TRP A 85 -7.23 14.02 2.83
C TRP A 85 -7.56 13.91 4.33
N HIS A 86 -7.67 12.68 4.85
CA HIS A 86 -8.24 12.43 6.18
C HIS A 86 -7.37 11.55 7.07
N GLN A 87 -6.16 11.20 6.61
CA GLN A 87 -5.20 10.38 7.35
C GLN A 87 -5.74 8.99 7.73
N TRP A 88 -6.72 8.47 6.98
CA TRP A 88 -7.14 7.09 7.14
C TRP A 88 -6.04 6.14 6.66
N GLY A 89 -5.58 5.32 7.60
CA GLY A 89 -4.50 4.36 7.41
C GLY A 89 -5.01 3.01 6.91
N PHE A 90 -4.29 2.42 5.97
CA PHE A 90 -4.54 1.09 5.43
C PHE A 90 -3.24 0.30 5.40
N GLU A 91 -3.28 -0.96 5.85
CA GLU A 91 -2.16 -1.88 5.74
C GLU A 91 -1.96 -2.30 4.29
N LEU A 92 -0.74 -2.19 3.76
CA LEU A 92 -0.46 -2.50 2.36
C LEU A 92 -0.69 -3.98 2.02
N ALA A 93 -0.39 -4.88 2.96
CA ALA A 93 -0.47 -6.33 2.76
C ALA A 93 -1.91 -6.83 2.64
N THR A 94 -2.83 -6.28 3.44
CA THR A 94 -4.21 -6.79 3.57
C THR A 94 -5.26 -5.82 3.05
N GLY A 95 -4.90 -4.54 2.88
CA GLY A 95 -5.85 -3.46 2.59
C GLY A 95 -6.72 -3.06 3.78
N THR A 96 -6.50 -3.66 4.96
CA THR A 96 -7.36 -3.41 6.11
C THR A 96 -7.08 -2.07 6.76
N THR A 97 -8.11 -1.47 7.36
CA THR A 97 -7.99 -0.26 8.17
C THR A 97 -8.34 -0.55 9.62
N ALA A 98 -7.70 0.18 10.53
CA ALA A 98 -7.98 0.14 11.96
C ALA A 98 -9.34 0.73 12.33
N VAL A 99 -9.84 1.66 11.51
CA VAL A 99 -10.97 2.52 11.92
C VAL A 99 -12.31 1.86 11.61
N LYS A 100 -12.43 1.27 10.42
CA LYS A 100 -13.65 0.60 9.98
C LYS A 100 -13.30 -0.56 9.04
N PRO A 101 -13.04 -1.78 9.57
CA PRO A 101 -12.51 -2.90 8.79
C PRO A 101 -13.34 -3.26 7.55
N GLU A 102 -14.65 -3.04 7.57
CA GLU A 102 -15.54 -3.24 6.43
C GLU A 102 -15.30 -2.26 5.26
N TRP A 103 -14.53 -1.18 5.47
CA TRP A 103 -14.12 -0.21 4.45
C TRP A 103 -12.66 -0.43 4.03
N SER A 104 -12.21 -1.69 4.01
CA SER A 104 -10.89 -2.08 3.50
C SER A 104 -10.74 -1.76 2.01
N ILE A 105 -9.50 -1.53 1.58
CA ILE A 105 -9.16 -1.33 0.16
C ILE A 105 -8.85 -2.65 -0.54
N ARG A 106 -9.00 -2.67 -1.86
CA ARG A 106 -8.56 -3.79 -2.68
C ARG A 106 -7.04 -3.85 -2.71
N THR A 107 -6.49 -5.02 -2.42
CA THR A 107 -5.11 -5.40 -2.73
C THR A 107 -5.05 -6.20 -4.01
N TYR A 108 -3.89 -6.20 -4.65
CA TYR A 108 -3.63 -6.92 -5.89
C TYR A 108 -2.42 -7.85 -5.68
N PRO A 109 -2.49 -9.12 -6.12
CA PRO A 109 -1.33 -9.99 -6.10
C PRO A 109 -0.17 -9.38 -6.88
N VAL A 110 1.04 -9.46 -6.32
CA VAL A 110 2.26 -9.03 -6.96
C VAL A 110 3.23 -10.21 -7.06
N ARG A 111 3.87 -10.34 -8.22
CA ARG A 111 4.94 -11.33 -8.47
C ARG A 111 6.13 -10.63 -9.09
N VAL A 112 7.32 -11.14 -8.82
CA VAL A 112 8.54 -10.72 -9.51
C VAL A 112 9.02 -11.88 -10.37
N VAL A 113 9.21 -11.65 -11.67
CA VAL A 113 9.69 -12.66 -12.63
C VAL A 113 10.80 -12.05 -13.47
N GLY A 114 12.02 -12.57 -13.36
CA GLY A 114 13.15 -12.09 -14.17
C GLY A 114 13.50 -10.61 -13.98
N GLY A 115 13.13 -10.00 -12.83
CA GLY A 115 13.31 -8.58 -12.56
C GLY A 115 12.09 -7.71 -12.91
N ASP A 116 11.09 -8.26 -13.60
CA ASP A 116 9.82 -7.57 -13.85
C ASP A 116 8.90 -7.70 -12.64
N VAL A 117 8.24 -6.61 -12.28
CA VAL A 117 7.17 -6.56 -11.29
C VAL A 117 5.83 -6.71 -12.02
N LEU A 118 5.10 -7.77 -11.69
CA LEU A 118 3.81 -8.11 -12.26
C LEU A 118 2.69 -7.91 -11.23
N VAL A 119 1.62 -7.22 -11.63
CA VAL A 119 0.40 -7.03 -10.82
C VAL A 119 -0.78 -7.74 -11.48
N THR A 120 -1.54 -8.52 -10.72
CA THR A 120 -2.77 -9.18 -11.19
C THR A 120 -4.01 -8.35 -10.84
N ALA A 121 -4.70 -7.78 -11.84
CA ALA A 121 -5.80 -6.83 -11.63
C ALA A 121 -7.08 -7.11 -12.41
#